data_AF-X1BU78-F1
#
_entry.id   AF-X1BU78-F1
#
_cell.length_a   1.000
_cell.length_b   1.000
_cell.length_c   1.000
_cell.angle_alpha   90.00
_cell.angle_beta   90.00
_cell.angle_gamma   90.00
#
_symmetry.space_group_name_H-M   'P 1'
#
loop_
_entity.id
_entity.type
_entity.pdbx_description
1 polymer ?
#
loop_
_entity_poly.entity_id
_entity_poly.type
_entity_poly.pdbx_seq_one_letter_code
_entity_poly.pdbx_strand_id
1 'polypeptide(L)'
;MIELLVVIAIIGILAIIILVALSSARQKARQASGEATLSAIVPAATMCIDDNSNLNAPGDGNLVCVGSTSSWPPGSGAADWTVGWAAIAATDIDVSDGTFSYNAVGPLNTFTCTESGCIRT
;
A
#
# COMPACT_ATOMS: atom_id res chain seq x y z
N MET A 1 32.42 -40.93 -6.15
CA MET A 1 31.09 -40.85 -5.46
C MET A 1 31.03 -39.69 -4.47
N ILE A 2 32.11 -39.36 -3.75
CA ILE A 2 32.14 -38.24 -2.79
C ILE A 2 32.07 -36.84 -3.44
N GLU A 3 32.54 -36.69 -4.68
CA GLU A 3 32.48 -35.41 -5.42
C GLU A 3 31.06 -34.89 -5.62
N LEU A 4 30.11 -35.76 -5.96
CA LEU A 4 28.71 -35.34 -6.14
C LEU A 4 28.02 -35.02 -4.81
N LEU A 5 28.44 -35.66 -3.72
CA LEU A 5 27.89 -35.41 -2.38
C LEU A 5 28.30 -34.04 -1.82
N VAL A 6 29.50 -33.57 -2.12
CA VAL A 6 29.94 -32.21 -1.74
C VAL A 6 29.19 -31.14 -2.50
N VAL A 7 28.91 -31.36 -3.79
CA VAL A 7 28.23 -30.37 -4.63
C VAL A 7 26.80 -30.12 -4.15
N ILE A 8 26.04 -31.18 -3.84
CA ILE A 8 24.68 -31.03 -3.31
C ILE A 8 24.67 -30.37 -1.92
N ALA A 9 25.69 -30.62 -1.08
CA ALA A 9 25.81 -29.99 0.22
C ALA A 9 26.01 -28.47 0.11
N ILE A 10 26.83 -28.02 -0.84
CA ILE A 10 27.08 -26.59 -1.06
C ILE A 10 25.84 -25.90 -1.67
N ILE A 11 25.18 -26.51 -2.65
CA ILE A 11 23.95 -25.97 -3.24
C ILE A 11 22.86 -25.81 -2.16
N GLY A 12 22.73 -26.79 -1.26
CA GLY A 12 21.78 -26.73 -0.15
C GLY A 12 21.99 -25.54 0.79
N ILE A 13 23.25 -25.25 1.16
CA ILE A 13 23.59 -24.11 2.02
C ILE A 13 23.27 -22.78 1.32
N LEU A 14 23.66 -22.64 0.05
CA LEU A 14 23.40 -21.43 -0.73
C LEU A 14 21.89 -21.20 -0.93
N ALA A 15 21.11 -22.26 -1.16
CA ALA A 15 19.67 -22.17 -1.36
C ALA A 15 18.92 -21.66 -0.11
N ILE A 16 19.35 -22.06 1.10
CA ILE A 16 18.72 -21.62 2.36
C ILE A 16 18.91 -20.11 2.56
N ILE A 17 20.11 -19.57 2.31
CA ILE A 17 20.40 -18.14 2.46
C ILE A 17 19.53 -17.33 1.49
N ILE A 18 19.39 -17.80 0.25
CA ILE A 18 18.55 -17.16 -0.78
C ILE A 18 17.07 -17.16 -0.35
N LEU A 19 16.57 -18.27 0.22
CA LEU A 19 15.17 -18.37 0.64
C LEU A 19 14.81 -17.32 1.70
N VAL A 20 15.69 -17.14 2.69
CA VAL A 20 15.49 -16.12 3.75
C VAL A 20 15.50 -14.72 3.15
N ALA A 21 16.47 -14.42 2.27
CA ALA A 21 16.55 -13.11 1.61
C ALA A 21 15.33 -12.82 0.72
N LEU A 22 14.83 -13.82 -0.02
CA LEU A 22 13.69 -13.68 -0.91
C LEU A 22 12.38 -13.42 -0.16
N SER A 23 12.19 -14.04 1.00
CA SER A 23 11.02 -13.79 1.86
C SER A 23 10.93 -12.32 2.26
N SER A 24 12.03 -11.75 2.77
CA SER A 24 12.10 -10.33 3.13
C SER A 24 11.97 -9.40 1.92
N ALA A 25 12.57 -9.76 0.77
CA ALA A 25 12.45 -8.98 -0.46
C ALA A 25 11.01 -8.92 -0.98
N ARG A 26 10.26 -10.03 -0.94
CA ARG A 26 8.84 -10.07 -1.33
C ARG A 26 7.97 -9.20 -0.43
N GLN A 27 8.23 -9.19 0.88
CA GLN A 27 7.50 -8.32 1.80
C GLN A 27 7.77 -6.85 1.51
N LYS A 28 9.04 -6.47 1.26
CA LYS A 28 9.39 -5.09 0.87
C LYS A 28 8.77 -4.68 -0.46
N ALA A 29 8.76 -5.57 -1.45
CA ALA A 29 8.14 -5.31 -2.75
C ALA A 29 6.63 -5.07 -2.63
N ARG A 30 5.92 -5.84 -1.79
CA ARG A 30 4.49 -5.64 -1.51
C ARG A 30 4.22 -4.30 -0.82
N GLN A 31 5.09 -3.89 0.10
CA GLN A 31 4.97 -2.57 0.73
C GLN A 31 5.13 -1.45 -0.29
N ALA A 32 6.14 -1.53 -1.15
CA ALA A 32 6.37 -0.53 -2.19
C ALA A 32 5.23 -0.47 -3.22
N SER A 33 4.66 -1.61 -3.63
CA SER A 33 3.50 -1.63 -4.51
C SER A 33 2.26 -1.02 -3.84
N GLY A 34 2.09 -1.28 -2.55
CA GLY A 34 1.07 -0.65 -1.76
C GLY A 34 1.24 0.87 -1.79
N GLU A 35 2.40 1.37 -1.35
CA GLU A 35 2.70 2.80 -1.26
C GLU A 35 2.47 3.51 -2.61
N ALA A 36 2.90 2.88 -3.71
CA ALA A 36 2.65 3.39 -5.06
C ALA A 36 1.13 3.50 -5.36
N THR A 37 0.35 2.50 -4.98
CA THR A 37 -1.12 2.51 -5.16
C THR A 37 -1.78 3.64 -4.39
N LEU A 38 -1.36 3.89 -3.14
CA LEU A 38 -1.90 5.00 -2.34
C LEU A 38 -1.47 6.35 -2.87
N SER A 39 -0.20 6.48 -3.29
CA SER A 39 0.31 7.73 -3.86
C SER A 39 -0.40 8.11 -5.16
N ALA A 40 -0.91 7.13 -5.91
CA ALA A 40 -1.68 7.37 -7.12
C ALA A 40 -3.07 7.99 -6.86
N ILE A 41 -3.58 7.91 -5.63
CA ILE A 41 -4.90 8.45 -5.25
C ILE A 41 -4.80 9.90 -4.75
N VAL A 42 -3.67 10.29 -4.17
CA VAL A 42 -3.37 11.68 -3.75
C VAL A 42 -3.74 12.72 -4.84
N PRO A 43 -3.36 12.58 -6.13
CA PRO A 43 -3.77 13.54 -7.16
C PRO A 43 -5.28 13.54 -7.43
N ALA A 44 -5.96 12.39 -7.30
CA ALA A 44 -7.42 12.35 -7.45
C ALA A 44 -8.12 13.01 -6.26
N ALA A 45 -7.62 12.81 -5.04
CA ALA A 45 -8.15 13.41 -3.83
C ALA A 45 -7.93 14.94 -3.80
N THR A 46 -6.76 15.42 -4.21
CA THR A 46 -6.48 16.86 -4.36
C THR A 46 -7.43 17.51 -5.35
N MET A 47 -7.65 16.91 -6.53
CA MET A 47 -8.62 17.42 -7.52
C MET A 47 -10.03 17.54 -6.94
N CYS A 48 -10.48 16.56 -6.15
CA CYS A 48 -11.78 16.61 -5.50
C CYS A 48 -11.93 17.80 -4.54
N ILE A 49 -10.89 18.09 -3.77
CA ILE A 49 -10.89 19.19 -2.81
C ILE A 49 -10.81 20.54 -3.53
N ASP A 50 -10.01 20.63 -4.60
CA ASP A 50 -9.96 21.80 -5.48
C ASP A 50 -11.33 22.11 -6.10
N ASP A 51 -12.10 21.07 -6.44
CA ASP A 51 -13.49 21.18 -6.93
C ASP A 51 -14.53 21.41 -5.81
N ASN A 52 -14.07 21.63 -4.57
CA ASN A 52 -14.90 21.88 -3.39
C ASN A 52 -15.88 20.72 -3.09
N SER A 53 -15.44 19.49 -3.38
CA SER A 53 -16.18 18.25 -3.11
C SER A 53 -15.50 17.44 -2.00
N ASN A 54 -16.28 17.03 -0.98
CA ASN A 54 -15.77 16.17 0.08
C ASN A 54 -15.32 14.82 -0.49
N LEU A 55 -14.27 14.27 0.12
CA LEU A 55 -13.83 12.91 -0.17
C LEU A 55 -14.85 11.93 0.43
N ASN A 56 -15.13 10.87 -0.31
CA ASN A 56 -15.88 9.75 0.25
C ASN A 56 -14.98 8.94 1.17
N ALA A 57 -15.57 8.34 2.19
CA ALA A 57 -14.88 7.38 3.03
C ALA A 57 -14.24 6.27 2.18
N PRO A 58 -12.98 5.89 2.45
CA PRO A 58 -12.31 4.83 1.74
C PRO A 58 -13.08 3.52 1.91
N GLY A 59 -13.41 2.89 0.79
CA GLY A 59 -14.17 1.66 0.73
C GLY A 59 -14.01 1.00 -0.64
N ASP A 60 -14.18 -0.32 -0.69
CA ASP A 60 -13.83 -1.11 -1.87
C ASP A 60 -14.62 -0.65 -3.09
N GLY A 61 -13.90 -0.15 -4.11
CA GLY A 61 -14.50 0.36 -5.34
C GLY A 61 -15.32 1.65 -5.16
N ASN A 62 -15.26 2.27 -3.98
CA ASN A 62 -15.93 3.54 -3.75
C ASN A 62 -15.18 4.66 -4.48
N LEU A 63 -15.91 5.58 -5.12
CA LEU A 63 -15.28 6.73 -5.78
C LEU A 63 -14.57 7.60 -4.75
N VAL A 64 -13.45 8.24 -5.13
CA VAL A 64 -12.69 9.11 -4.22
C VAL A 64 -13.53 10.31 -3.77
N CYS A 65 -14.28 10.91 -4.68
CA CYS A 65 -15.33 11.89 -4.40
C CYS A 65 -16.45 11.79 -5.44
N VAL A 66 -17.55 12.53 -5.22
CA VAL A 66 -18.65 12.64 -6.18
C VAL A 66 -18.14 13.26 -7.48
N GLY A 67 -18.29 12.54 -8.60
CA GLY A 67 -17.86 13.01 -9.92
C GLY A 67 -16.43 12.61 -10.32
N SER A 68 -15.65 12.01 -9.42
CA SER A 68 -14.34 11.45 -9.77
C SER A 68 -14.49 10.16 -10.60
N THR A 69 -13.54 9.93 -11.52
CA THR A 69 -13.39 8.66 -12.24
C THR A 69 -12.46 7.67 -11.52
N SER A 70 -11.82 8.12 -10.44
CA SER A 70 -10.87 7.36 -9.65
C SER A 70 -11.57 6.77 -8.44
N SER A 71 -11.42 5.48 -8.21
CA SER A 71 -11.92 4.81 -7.02
C SER A 71 -10.80 4.58 -6.02
N TRP A 72 -11.17 4.50 -4.74
CA TRP A 72 -10.33 3.90 -3.72
C TRP A 72 -9.93 2.48 -4.14
N PRO A 73 -8.71 2.04 -3.78
CA PRO A 73 -8.24 0.74 -4.19
C PRO A 73 -9.06 -0.33 -3.46
N PRO A 74 -9.33 -1.48 -4.10
CA PRO A 74 -9.92 -2.62 -3.42
C PRO A 74 -9.00 -3.03 -2.26
N GLY A 75 -9.58 -3.27 -1.08
CA GLY A 75 -8.86 -3.49 0.19
C GLY A 75 -8.89 -2.29 1.15
N SER A 76 -9.71 -1.27 0.88
CA SER A 76 -9.85 -0.12 1.77
C SER A 76 -10.68 -0.44 3.02
N GLY A 77 -11.57 -1.44 2.95
CA GLY A 77 -12.40 -1.87 4.09
C GLY A 77 -11.99 -3.20 4.73
N ALA A 78 -11.05 -3.95 4.14
CA ALA A 78 -10.65 -5.28 4.60
C ALA A 78 -9.19 -5.57 4.26
N ALA A 79 -8.54 -6.39 5.08
CA ALA A 79 -7.15 -6.78 4.90
C ALA A 79 -6.91 -7.50 3.57
N ASP A 80 -6.54 -6.73 2.54
CA ASP A 80 -6.15 -7.27 1.26
C ASP A 80 -4.65 -7.60 1.25
N TRP A 81 -4.38 -8.88 1.45
CA TRP A 81 -3.06 -9.49 1.36
C TRP A 81 -2.42 -9.42 -0.03
N THR A 82 -3.20 -9.09 -1.08
CA THR A 82 -2.71 -9.00 -2.47
C THR A 82 -1.96 -7.70 -2.73
N VAL A 83 -2.44 -6.58 -2.19
CA VAL A 83 -1.80 -5.26 -2.26
C VAL A 83 -0.95 -4.93 -1.03
N GLY A 84 -1.08 -5.73 0.04
CA GLY A 84 -0.24 -5.63 1.24
C GLY A 84 -0.78 -4.69 2.31
N TRP A 85 -2.09 -4.46 2.33
CA TRP A 85 -2.77 -3.56 3.27
C TRP A 85 -3.74 -4.35 4.16
N ALA A 86 -3.79 -4.02 5.44
CA ALA A 86 -4.72 -4.53 6.44
C ALA A 86 -6.02 -3.70 6.51
N ALA A 87 -5.96 -2.38 6.29
CA ALA A 87 -7.12 -1.48 6.23
C ALA A 87 -6.72 -0.10 5.69
N ILE A 88 -7.68 0.67 5.15
CA ILE A 88 -7.53 2.11 4.86
C ILE A 88 -8.63 2.87 5.61
N ALA A 89 -8.25 3.91 6.35
CA ALA A 89 -9.16 4.73 7.13
C ALA A 89 -8.92 6.21 6.85
N ALA A 90 -9.98 6.92 6.49
CA ALA A 90 -9.96 8.37 6.42
C ALA A 90 -9.89 8.96 7.82
N THR A 91 -8.92 9.85 8.04
CA THR A 91 -8.83 10.66 9.26
C THR A 91 -9.37 12.07 9.03
N ASP A 92 -9.27 12.57 7.80
CA ASP A 92 -9.81 13.85 7.38
C ASP A 92 -10.18 13.80 5.89
N ILE A 93 -11.45 14.08 5.58
CA ILE A 93 -12.07 13.95 4.25
C ILE A 93 -12.89 15.18 3.86
N ASP A 94 -12.88 16.21 4.69
CA ASP A 94 -13.75 17.37 4.51
C ASP A 94 -13.00 18.52 3.84
N VAL A 95 -13.67 19.21 2.92
CA VAL A 95 -13.12 20.38 2.21
C VAL A 95 -13.00 21.64 3.07
N SER A 96 -13.20 21.54 4.39
CA SER A 96 -13.39 22.70 5.26
C SER A 96 -12.14 23.58 5.40
N ASP A 97 -10.96 22.99 5.27
CA ASP A 97 -9.66 23.66 5.39
C ASP A 97 -8.72 23.39 4.20
N GLY A 98 -9.20 22.71 3.15
CA GLY A 98 -8.37 22.22 2.06
C GLY A 98 -7.57 20.95 2.42
N THR A 99 -7.69 20.54 3.68
CA THR A 99 -7.17 19.36 4.35
C THR A 99 -7.54 18.01 3.72
N PHE A 100 -6.65 17.06 3.45
CA PHE A 100 -7.05 15.66 3.62
C PHE A 100 -5.97 14.79 4.24
N SER A 101 -6.45 13.77 4.95
CA SER A 101 -5.60 12.76 5.55
C SER A 101 -6.29 11.40 5.57
N TYR A 102 -5.57 10.37 5.12
CA TYR A 102 -5.99 8.99 5.29
C TYR A 102 -4.81 8.12 5.68
N ASN A 103 -5.07 7.14 6.53
CA ASN A 103 -4.11 6.16 6.98
C ASN A 103 -4.39 4.82 6.32
N ALA A 104 -3.34 4.12 5.92
CA ALA A 104 -3.40 2.75 5.46
C ALA A 104 -2.49 1.90 6.34
N VAL A 105 -3.05 0.87 6.95
CA VAL A 105 -2.31 -0.04 7.81
C VAL A 105 -1.80 -1.18 6.93
N GLY A 106 -0.50 -1.45 6.92
CA GLY A 106 0.09 -2.66 6.32
C GLY A 106 0.45 -3.69 7.40
N PRO A 107 0.91 -4.89 7.02
CA PRO A 107 1.23 -5.96 7.97
C PRO A 107 2.45 -5.68 8.87
N LEU A 108 3.24 -4.64 8.56
CA LEU A 108 4.44 -4.29 9.33
C LEU A 108 4.57 -2.79 9.65
N ASN A 109 3.94 -1.91 8.86
CA ASN A 109 4.06 -0.46 8.99
C ASN A 109 2.71 0.20 8.69
N THR A 110 2.49 1.40 9.21
CA THR A 110 1.34 2.23 8.84
C THR A 110 1.80 3.28 7.84
N PHE A 111 0.94 3.68 6.92
CA PHE A 111 1.22 4.76 5.98
C PHE A 111 0.18 5.83 6.21
N THR A 112 0.64 7.08 6.26
CA THR A 112 -0.23 8.25 6.39
C THR A 112 -0.06 9.06 5.13
N CYS A 113 -1.15 9.26 4.41
CA CYS A 113 -1.21 10.05 3.20
C CYS A 113 -1.90 11.37 3.47
N THR A 114 -1.32 12.42 2.91
CA THR A 114 -1.84 13.79 2.92
C THR A 114 -1.68 14.37 1.52
N GLU A 115 -2.09 15.62 1.32
CA GLU A 115 -1.90 16.38 0.07
C GLU A 115 -0.43 16.45 -0.37
N SER A 116 0.50 16.43 0.59
CA SER A 116 1.94 16.46 0.33
C SER A 116 2.52 15.10 -0.12
N GLY A 117 1.71 14.03 -0.04
CA GLY A 117 2.10 12.67 -0.37
C GLY A 117 1.89 11.68 0.78
N CYS A 118 2.32 10.44 0.54
CA CYS A 118 2.24 9.35 1.49
C CYS A 118 3.58 9.13 2.17
N ILE A 119 3.58 9.11 3.51
CA ILE A 119 4.73 8.77 4.32
C ILE A 119 4.49 7.47 5.09
N ARG A 120 5.55 6.73 5.34
CA ARG A 120 5.51 5.52 6.15
C ARG A 120 5.85 5.85 7.60
N THR A 121 4.97 5.46 8.51
CA THR A 121 5.04 5.63 9.96
C THR A 121 5.27 4.31 10.67
#